data_AF-A0AAV4MWL7-F1
#
_entry.id   AF-A0AAV4MWL7-F1
#
_cell.length_a   1.000
_cell.length_b   1.000
_cell.length_c   1.000
_cell.angle_alpha   90.00
_cell.angle_beta   90.00
_cell.angle_gamma   90.00
#
_symmetry.space_group_name_H-M   'P 1'
#
loop_
_entity.id
_entity.type
_entity.pdbx_description
1 polymer ?
#
loop_
_entity_poly.entity_id
_entity_poly.type
_entity_poly.pdbx_seq_one_letter_code
_entity_poly.pdbx_strand_id
1 'polypeptide(L)'
;MQLPASSEKSDKTRSVDESILNLFYKLSSNISKIRVEACSAILRILLKKQSEANEPTKDLQYCIERLIKGLASSRDSARLGFSLLLTEILKQFDIIEIENILELVKKHLTVSSAVEKKDAIFGQLFAYSSIVRCGKLANHSHLSFVVTALYDLWEGKNYILRASYEILMSLFSQLSEEKFIETLWPLFKNKLTFGWEKSSADSIWPLFLCMRLFPDAVTAKFLKKHWNEDIFHYENFDHLKKSLRQTTSCLPTLHPLCAEILHFCMARKDGKDIWNALVDDNLFEIDQTRKAYVGFEMVKKVLQETQKKKTIKFVLSPKFCTMFTKSLLSRKHPMNPAAVQLAGFLSNIVKQSKDPDIQMIILKVFLQSSAPFDQMIRLKDVSAIIQNLQPDAVKAYWELLKTFALIKSESDEEEEIGAHSKCFQSVLQIGSLVNHPTVVFGH
;
A
#
# COMPACT_ATOMS: atom_id res chain seq x y z
N MET A 1 -84.82 -6.23 -4.39
CA MET A 1 -83.58 -7.02 -4.25
C MET A 1 -82.69 -6.71 -5.44
N GLN A 2 -81.72 -5.83 -5.29
CA GLN A 2 -80.63 -5.62 -6.25
C GLN A 2 -79.33 -5.71 -5.46
N LEU A 3 -78.51 -6.69 -5.83
CA LEU A 3 -77.18 -6.94 -5.28
C LEU A 3 -76.23 -5.81 -5.72
N PRO A 4 -75.38 -5.26 -4.83
CA PRO A 4 -74.37 -4.32 -5.24
C PRO A 4 -73.13 -5.03 -5.79
N ALA A 5 -72.51 -4.33 -6.74
CA ALA A 5 -71.44 -4.75 -7.61
C ALA A 5 -70.14 -5.15 -6.89
N SER A 6 -69.48 -6.14 -7.48
CA SER A 6 -68.09 -6.52 -7.26
C SER A 6 -67.16 -5.34 -7.51
N SER A 7 -66.51 -4.83 -6.45
CA SER A 7 -65.36 -3.96 -6.58
C SER A 7 -64.14 -4.80 -6.97
N GLU A 8 -63.72 -4.61 -8.22
CA GLU A 8 -62.40 -5.00 -8.70
C GLU A 8 -61.35 -4.42 -7.75
N LYS A 9 -60.64 -5.31 -7.03
CA LYS A 9 -59.44 -4.94 -6.28
C LYS A 9 -58.36 -4.58 -7.29
N SER A 10 -58.13 -3.28 -7.44
CA SER A 10 -56.96 -2.74 -8.11
C SER A 10 -55.69 -3.31 -7.46
N ASP A 11 -54.86 -3.94 -8.29
CA ASP A 11 -53.58 -4.51 -7.94
C ASP A 11 -52.61 -3.37 -7.60
N LYS A 12 -52.55 -2.99 -6.31
CA LYS A 12 -51.58 -2.03 -5.80
C LYS A 12 -50.19 -2.61 -5.96
N THR A 13 -49.46 -2.09 -6.96
CA THR A 13 -47.99 -2.02 -7.07
C THR A 13 -47.25 -2.64 -5.88
N ARG A 14 -46.83 -3.91 -6.01
CA ARG A 14 -45.97 -4.56 -5.00
C ARG A 14 -44.69 -3.74 -4.82
N SER A 15 -44.56 -3.11 -3.65
CA SER A 15 -43.42 -2.32 -3.21
C SER A 15 -42.20 -3.21 -2.94
N VAL A 16 -40.99 -2.63 -3.07
CA VAL A 16 -39.73 -3.27 -2.67
C VAL A 16 -39.83 -3.82 -1.25
N ASP A 17 -39.18 -4.96 -0.98
CA ASP A 17 -39.17 -5.58 0.35
C ASP A 17 -38.77 -4.60 1.45
N GLU A 18 -39.64 -4.40 2.42
CA GLU A 18 -39.39 -3.46 3.53
C GLU A 18 -38.17 -3.88 4.36
N SER A 19 -37.89 -5.18 4.45
CA SER A 19 -36.71 -5.71 5.14
C SER A 19 -35.41 -5.25 4.46
N ILE A 20 -35.40 -5.20 3.13
CA ILE A 20 -34.26 -4.68 2.35
C ILE A 20 -34.10 -3.18 2.65
N LEU A 21 -35.19 -2.41 2.58
CA LEU A 21 -35.17 -0.97 2.85
C LEU A 21 -34.63 -0.65 4.25
N ASN A 22 -35.03 -1.45 5.25
CA ASN A 22 -34.56 -1.36 6.63
C ASN A 22 -33.10 -1.78 6.82
N LEU A 23 -32.47 -2.49 5.89
CA LEU A 23 -31.06 -2.85 5.99
C LEU A 23 -30.15 -1.82 5.31
N PHE A 24 -30.66 -1.02 4.38
CA PHE A 24 -29.85 -0.05 3.62
C PHE A 24 -29.15 1.00 4.50
N TYR A 25 -29.76 1.44 5.62
CA TYR A 25 -29.09 2.39 6.51
C TYR A 25 -27.86 1.78 7.20
N LYS A 26 -27.86 0.45 7.43
CA LYS A 26 -26.74 -0.27 8.08
C LYS A 26 -25.53 -0.39 7.17
N LEU A 27 -25.72 -0.36 5.84
CA LEU A 27 -24.63 -0.34 4.86
C LEU A 27 -23.75 0.92 5.01
N SER A 28 -24.31 2.02 5.51
CA SER A 28 -23.58 3.27 5.76
C SER A 28 -23.02 3.39 7.19
N SER A 29 -23.05 2.31 7.98
CA SER A 29 -22.47 2.32 9.33
C SER A 29 -20.96 2.51 9.29
N ASN A 30 -20.41 3.25 10.25
CA ASN A 30 -18.95 3.38 10.44
C ASN A 30 -18.31 2.08 10.98
N ILE A 31 -19.11 1.14 11.49
CA ILE A 31 -18.64 -0.14 12.01
C ILE A 31 -18.62 -1.19 10.90
N SER A 32 -17.43 -1.70 10.55
CA SER A 32 -17.24 -2.66 9.46
C SER A 32 -18.08 -3.94 9.63
N LYS A 33 -18.19 -4.47 10.86
CA LYS A 33 -18.99 -5.66 11.16
C LYS A 33 -20.47 -5.46 10.81
N ILE A 34 -21.06 -4.31 11.19
CA ILE A 34 -22.46 -3.98 10.88
C ILE A 34 -22.68 -3.91 9.37
N ARG A 35 -21.74 -3.31 8.62
CA ARG A 35 -21.84 -3.26 7.15
C ARG A 35 -21.84 -4.65 6.54
N VAL A 36 -20.91 -5.52 6.94
CA VAL A 36 -20.79 -6.89 6.42
C VAL A 36 -22.04 -7.72 6.73
N GLU A 37 -22.57 -7.63 7.96
CA GLU A 37 -23.80 -8.32 8.36
C GLU A 37 -25.01 -7.84 7.55
N ALA A 38 -25.12 -6.53 7.31
CA ALA A 38 -26.18 -5.95 6.48
C ALA A 38 -26.06 -6.39 5.01
N CYS A 39 -24.85 -6.37 4.42
CA CYS A 39 -24.61 -6.90 3.08
C CYS A 39 -25.06 -8.35 2.97
N SER A 40 -24.64 -9.20 3.92
CA SER A 40 -24.99 -10.62 3.92
C SER A 40 -26.50 -10.85 4.05
N ALA A 41 -27.17 -10.09 4.91
CA ALA A 41 -28.62 -10.18 5.08
C ALA A 41 -29.39 -9.77 3.81
N ILE A 42 -29.03 -8.63 3.19
CA ILE A 42 -29.67 -8.19 1.94
C ILE A 42 -29.42 -9.22 0.83
N LEU A 43 -28.19 -9.72 0.70
CA LEU A 43 -27.82 -10.68 -0.33
C LEU A 43 -28.61 -11.98 -0.23
N ARG A 44 -28.81 -12.51 0.99
CA ARG A 44 -29.65 -13.70 1.20
C ARG A 44 -31.10 -13.49 0.78
N ILE A 45 -31.67 -12.32 1.07
CA ILE A 45 -33.04 -11.99 0.66
C ILE A 45 -33.12 -11.93 -0.87
N LEU A 46 -32.18 -11.24 -1.51
CA LEU A 46 -32.14 -11.11 -2.97
C LEU A 46 -31.97 -12.46 -3.67
N LEU A 47 -31.08 -13.33 -3.17
CA LEU A 47 -30.86 -14.68 -3.73
C LEU A 47 -32.14 -15.51 -3.67
N LYS A 48 -32.80 -15.55 -2.51
CA LYS A 48 -34.05 -16.28 -2.32
C LYS A 48 -35.15 -15.79 -3.28
N LYS A 49 -35.25 -14.48 -3.49
CA LYS A 49 -36.26 -13.93 -4.40
C LYS A 49 -35.92 -14.17 -5.86
N GLN A 50 -34.63 -14.07 -6.22
CA GLN A 50 -34.21 -14.26 -7.59
C GLN A 50 -34.27 -15.74 -8.02
N SER A 51 -34.13 -16.70 -7.11
CA SER A 51 -34.23 -18.12 -7.45
C SER A 51 -35.60 -18.54 -8.00
N GLU A 52 -36.63 -17.72 -7.79
CA GLU A 52 -37.99 -17.96 -8.27
C GLU A 52 -38.31 -17.21 -9.58
N ALA A 53 -37.33 -16.48 -10.15
CA ALA A 53 -37.54 -15.60 -11.30
C ALA A 53 -36.48 -15.79 -12.40
N ASN A 54 -36.92 -15.83 -13.66
CA ASN A 54 -36.05 -15.93 -14.83
C ASN A 54 -35.48 -14.59 -15.28
N GLU A 55 -36.05 -13.48 -14.82
CA GLU A 55 -35.59 -12.11 -15.09
C GLU A 55 -35.19 -11.42 -13.77
N PRO A 56 -34.33 -10.39 -13.80
CA PRO A 56 -33.96 -9.66 -12.59
C PRO A 56 -35.19 -9.14 -11.85
N THR A 57 -35.36 -9.58 -10.59
CA THR A 57 -36.49 -9.14 -9.77
C THR A 57 -36.47 -7.63 -9.55
N LYS A 58 -37.65 -7.03 -9.33
CA LYS A 58 -37.78 -5.60 -9.02
C LYS A 58 -36.94 -5.19 -7.79
N ASP A 59 -36.85 -6.07 -6.80
CA ASP A 59 -36.01 -5.87 -5.61
C ASP A 59 -34.52 -5.79 -5.96
N LEU A 60 -34.04 -6.71 -6.81
CA LEU A 60 -32.65 -6.74 -7.27
C LEU A 60 -32.31 -5.49 -8.11
N GLN A 61 -33.16 -5.17 -9.09
CA GLN A 61 -32.99 -3.97 -9.93
C GLN A 61 -32.97 -2.69 -9.08
N TYR A 62 -33.93 -2.56 -8.15
CA TYR A 62 -33.99 -1.44 -7.23
C TYR A 62 -32.73 -1.34 -6.36
N CYS A 63 -32.26 -2.46 -5.82
CA CYS A 63 -31.05 -2.49 -5.00
C CYS A 63 -29.84 -2.01 -5.81
N ILE A 64 -29.63 -2.52 -7.01
CA ILE A 64 -28.51 -2.11 -7.88
C ILE A 64 -28.57 -0.61 -8.17
N GLU A 65 -29.72 -0.09 -8.61
CA GLU A 65 -29.86 1.33 -8.92
C GLU A 65 -29.61 2.22 -7.68
N ARG A 66 -30.14 1.82 -6.51
CA ARG A 66 -29.92 2.53 -5.25
C ARG A 66 -28.46 2.49 -4.80
N LEU A 67 -27.79 1.35 -4.95
CA LEU A 67 -26.37 1.20 -4.63
C LEU A 67 -25.52 2.11 -5.51
N ILE A 68 -25.74 2.08 -6.83
CA ILE A 68 -25.02 2.93 -7.79
C ILE A 68 -25.18 4.40 -7.43
N LYS A 69 -26.40 4.91 -7.25
CA LYS A 69 -26.64 6.30 -6.82
C LYS A 69 -25.91 6.62 -5.51
N GLY A 70 -25.90 5.67 -4.58
CA GLY A 70 -25.24 5.81 -3.29
C GLY A 70 -23.71 5.88 -3.35
N LEU A 71 -23.06 5.42 -4.43
CA LEU A 71 -21.60 5.47 -4.55
C LEU A 71 -21.05 6.91 -4.62
N ALA A 72 -21.86 7.86 -5.07
CA ALA A 72 -21.55 9.28 -5.03
C ALA A 72 -21.95 9.97 -3.70
N SER A 73 -22.44 9.24 -2.69
CA SER A 73 -22.84 9.84 -1.43
C SER A 73 -21.66 10.50 -0.72
N SER A 74 -21.87 11.70 -0.17
CA SER A 74 -20.92 12.41 0.71
C SER A 74 -20.94 11.91 2.16
N ARG A 75 -21.85 10.99 2.52
CA ARG A 75 -21.94 10.43 3.88
C ARG A 75 -20.78 9.48 4.14
N ASP A 76 -20.20 9.60 5.33
CA ASP A 76 -19.11 8.74 5.78
C ASP A 76 -19.50 7.25 5.69
N SER A 77 -18.55 6.43 5.23
CA SER A 77 -18.67 4.97 5.07
C SER A 77 -19.75 4.44 4.11
N ALA A 78 -20.66 5.27 3.60
CA ALA A 78 -21.73 4.83 2.68
C ALA A 78 -21.16 4.12 1.44
N ARG A 79 -20.12 4.71 0.84
CA ARG A 79 -19.43 4.16 -0.33
C ARG A 79 -18.84 2.77 -0.08
N LEU A 80 -18.40 2.48 1.15
CA LEU A 80 -17.78 1.20 1.51
C LEU A 80 -18.80 0.07 1.54
N GLY A 81 -19.95 0.26 2.21
CA GLY A 81 -21.00 -0.76 2.25
C GLY A 81 -21.69 -0.95 0.90
N PHE A 82 -21.91 0.15 0.17
CA PHE A 82 -22.56 0.07 -1.14
C PHE A 82 -21.68 -0.60 -2.20
N SER A 83 -20.39 -0.27 -2.28
CA SER A 83 -19.47 -0.96 -3.19
C SER A 83 -19.27 -2.43 -2.82
N LEU A 84 -19.25 -2.77 -1.52
CA LEU A 84 -19.19 -4.15 -1.07
C LEU A 84 -20.41 -4.95 -1.53
N LEU A 85 -21.63 -4.47 -1.25
CA LEU A 85 -22.84 -5.17 -1.66
C LEU A 85 -22.97 -5.25 -3.19
N LEU A 86 -22.61 -4.19 -3.92
CA LEU A 86 -22.59 -4.22 -5.39
C LEU A 86 -21.62 -5.28 -5.91
N THR A 87 -20.40 -5.36 -5.35
CA THR A 87 -19.40 -6.38 -5.73
C THR A 87 -19.96 -7.79 -5.53
N GLU A 88 -20.59 -8.06 -4.38
CA GLU A 88 -21.18 -9.37 -4.09
C GLU A 88 -22.39 -9.69 -4.97
N ILE A 89 -23.21 -8.69 -5.31
CA ILE A 89 -24.30 -8.88 -6.27
C ILE A 89 -23.73 -9.29 -7.64
N LEU A 90 -22.76 -8.54 -8.18
CA LEU A 90 -22.17 -8.87 -9.48
C LEU A 90 -21.50 -10.25 -9.49
N LYS A 91 -20.97 -10.66 -8.33
CA LYS A 91 -20.34 -11.97 -8.18
C LYS A 91 -21.36 -13.11 -8.17
N GLN A 92 -22.52 -12.95 -7.53
CA GLN A 92 -23.47 -14.04 -7.29
C GLN A 92 -24.65 -14.10 -8.27
N PHE A 93 -24.98 -13.00 -8.94
CA PHE A 93 -26.08 -12.95 -9.90
C PHE A 93 -25.54 -12.89 -11.34
N ASP A 94 -25.43 -14.05 -11.99
CA ASP A 94 -24.98 -14.14 -13.39
C ASP A 94 -25.94 -13.46 -14.37
N ILE A 95 -27.20 -13.30 -14.00
CA ILE A 95 -28.22 -12.57 -14.77
C ILE A 95 -27.96 -11.05 -14.86
N ILE A 96 -27.04 -10.52 -14.06
CA ILE A 96 -26.68 -9.10 -14.05
C ILE A 96 -25.41 -8.89 -14.87
N GLU A 97 -25.60 -8.37 -16.09
CA GLU A 97 -24.52 -8.06 -17.01
C GLU A 97 -23.75 -6.79 -16.62
N ILE A 98 -22.46 -6.74 -16.97
CA ILE A 98 -21.59 -5.59 -16.68
C ILE A 98 -22.04 -4.36 -17.46
N GLU A 99 -22.51 -4.55 -18.70
CA GLU A 99 -23.14 -3.57 -19.59
C GLU A 99 -24.17 -2.72 -18.83
N ASN A 100 -25.11 -3.39 -18.15
CA ASN A 100 -26.21 -2.75 -17.42
C ASN A 100 -25.68 -1.88 -16.27
N ILE A 101 -24.60 -2.30 -15.62
CA ILE A 101 -23.96 -1.53 -14.56
C ILE A 101 -23.28 -0.29 -15.13
N LEU A 102 -22.57 -0.42 -16.25
CA LEU A 102 -21.90 0.70 -16.92
C LEU A 102 -22.91 1.75 -17.40
N GLU A 103 -24.09 1.34 -17.87
CA GLU A 103 -25.18 2.25 -18.20
C GLU A 103 -25.67 3.02 -16.97
N LEU A 104 -25.85 2.35 -15.83
CA LEU A 104 -26.24 3.01 -14.57
C LEU A 104 -25.15 3.96 -14.07
N VAL A 105 -23.88 3.60 -14.20
CA VAL A 105 -22.74 4.48 -13.88
C VAL A 105 -22.80 5.74 -14.73
N LYS A 106 -22.97 5.61 -16.05
CA LYS A 106 -23.10 6.76 -16.97
C LYS A 106 -24.31 7.64 -16.61
N LYS A 107 -25.43 7.01 -16.24
CA LYS A 107 -26.68 7.71 -15.91
C LYS A 107 -26.63 8.46 -14.58
N HIS A 108 -25.98 7.91 -13.55
CA HIS A 108 -26.10 8.40 -12.18
C HIS A 108 -24.82 8.97 -11.57
N LEU A 109 -23.64 8.66 -12.12
CA LEU A 109 -22.34 9.06 -11.55
C LEU A 109 -21.65 10.13 -12.39
N THR A 110 -22.43 10.98 -13.06
CA THR A 110 -21.95 12.14 -13.81
C THR A 110 -22.23 13.43 -13.04
N VAL A 111 -21.44 14.47 -13.33
CA VAL A 111 -21.60 15.78 -12.67
C VAL A 111 -22.98 16.35 -13.00
N SER A 112 -23.72 16.74 -11.97
CA SER A 112 -25.06 17.32 -12.10
C SER A 112 -25.30 18.30 -10.96
N SER A 113 -26.46 18.97 -10.94
CA SER A 113 -26.85 19.83 -9.81
C SER A 113 -26.92 19.08 -8.47
N ALA A 114 -27.14 17.76 -8.51
CA ALA A 114 -27.24 16.91 -7.32
C ALA A 114 -25.94 16.17 -6.96
N VAL A 115 -24.95 16.15 -7.86
CA VAL A 115 -23.71 15.40 -7.68
C VAL A 115 -22.52 16.30 -8.01
N GLU A 116 -21.78 16.67 -6.98
CA GLU A 116 -20.56 17.44 -7.13
C GLU A 116 -19.49 16.66 -7.89
N LYS A 117 -18.58 17.38 -8.55
CA LYS A 117 -17.50 16.79 -9.37
C LYS A 117 -16.69 15.73 -8.62
N LYS A 118 -16.33 16.00 -7.36
CA LYS A 118 -15.50 15.09 -6.54
C LYS A 118 -16.27 13.82 -6.17
N ASP A 119 -17.55 13.96 -5.85
CA ASP A 119 -18.42 12.85 -5.49
C ASP A 119 -18.76 11.95 -6.68
N ALA A 120 -18.96 12.53 -7.87
CA ALA A 120 -19.06 11.78 -9.12
C ALA A 120 -17.80 10.93 -9.37
N ILE A 121 -16.61 11.51 -9.18
CA ILE A 121 -15.33 10.81 -9.37
C ILE A 121 -15.19 9.64 -8.39
N PHE A 122 -15.50 9.84 -7.10
CA PHE A 122 -15.50 8.74 -6.14
C PHE A 122 -16.52 7.67 -6.50
N GLY A 123 -17.73 8.07 -6.90
CA GLY A 123 -18.77 7.15 -7.34
C GLY A 123 -18.30 6.24 -8.46
N GLN A 124 -17.76 6.83 -9.54
CA GLN A 124 -17.21 6.08 -10.66
C GLN A 124 -16.07 5.14 -10.24
N LEU A 125 -15.14 5.62 -9.41
CA LEU A 125 -14.03 4.81 -8.90
C LEU A 125 -14.52 3.58 -8.13
N PHE A 126 -15.50 3.75 -7.23
CA PHE A 126 -16.09 2.64 -6.48
C PHE A 126 -16.90 1.68 -7.36
N ALA A 127 -17.55 2.19 -8.40
CA ALA A 127 -18.28 1.36 -9.36
C ALA A 127 -17.32 0.48 -10.16
N TYR A 128 -16.27 1.08 -10.76
CA TYR A 128 -15.22 0.34 -11.46
C TYR A 128 -14.48 -0.62 -10.52
N SER A 129 -14.24 -0.23 -9.27
CA SER A 129 -13.69 -1.14 -8.26
C SER A 129 -14.59 -2.35 -8.03
N SER A 130 -15.92 -2.18 -8.04
CA SER A 130 -16.86 -3.29 -7.82
C SER A 130 -16.90 -4.24 -9.01
N ILE A 131 -16.87 -3.68 -10.23
CA ILE A 131 -16.78 -4.44 -11.50
C ILE A 131 -15.46 -5.23 -11.59
N VAL A 132 -14.34 -4.63 -11.17
CA VAL A 132 -13.03 -5.33 -11.14
C VAL A 132 -13.01 -6.43 -10.08
N ARG A 133 -13.51 -6.14 -8.88
CA ARG A 133 -13.41 -7.06 -7.73
C ARG A 133 -14.41 -8.21 -7.77
N CYS A 134 -15.46 -8.14 -8.59
CA CYS A 134 -16.36 -9.28 -8.78
C CYS A 134 -15.70 -10.43 -9.55
N GLY A 135 -14.55 -10.21 -10.20
CA GLY A 135 -13.76 -11.25 -10.86
C GLY A 135 -14.19 -11.59 -12.29
N LYS A 136 -15.23 -10.94 -12.82
CA LYS A 136 -15.81 -11.25 -14.15
C LYS A 136 -15.22 -10.42 -15.29
N LEU A 137 -14.60 -9.27 -15.00
CA LEU A 137 -14.15 -8.31 -16.02
C LEU A 137 -13.01 -8.83 -16.91
N ALA A 138 -12.10 -9.68 -16.39
CA ALA A 138 -10.88 -10.09 -17.08
C ALA A 138 -11.12 -10.75 -18.46
N ASN A 139 -12.24 -11.46 -18.62
CA ASN A 139 -12.61 -12.14 -19.86
C ASN A 139 -13.79 -11.45 -20.57
N HIS A 140 -14.12 -10.22 -20.18
CA HIS A 140 -15.32 -9.52 -20.63
C HIS A 140 -15.03 -8.53 -21.78
N SER A 141 -16.03 -8.31 -22.64
CA SER A 141 -15.99 -7.36 -23.78
C SER A 141 -15.59 -5.93 -23.36
N HIS A 142 -16.02 -5.53 -22.16
CA HIS A 142 -15.80 -4.21 -21.59
C HIS A 142 -14.46 -4.00 -20.86
N LEU A 143 -13.55 -4.98 -20.85
CA LEU A 143 -12.25 -4.86 -20.20
C LEU A 143 -11.50 -3.57 -20.61
N SER A 144 -11.34 -3.35 -21.92
CA SER A 144 -10.65 -2.17 -22.46
C SER A 144 -11.32 -0.86 -22.09
N PHE A 145 -12.66 -0.82 -22.07
CA PHE A 145 -13.43 0.36 -21.68
C PHE A 145 -13.18 0.73 -20.22
N VAL A 146 -13.33 -0.23 -19.30
CA VAL A 146 -13.17 0.01 -17.86
C VAL A 146 -11.73 0.43 -17.53
N VAL A 147 -10.73 -0.20 -18.14
CA VAL A 147 -9.32 0.16 -17.94
C VAL A 147 -9.02 1.58 -18.43
N THR A 148 -9.52 1.94 -19.61
CA THR A 148 -9.34 3.29 -20.16
C THR A 148 -10.04 4.33 -19.28
N ALA A 149 -11.29 4.05 -18.88
CA ALA A 149 -12.05 4.92 -18.00
C ALA A 149 -11.37 5.11 -16.64
N LEU A 150 -10.82 4.05 -16.04
CA LEU A 150 -10.02 4.15 -14.81
C LEU A 150 -8.78 5.02 -15.02
N TYR A 151 -8.04 4.83 -16.11
CA TYR A 151 -6.85 5.62 -16.42
C TYR A 151 -7.18 7.11 -16.50
N ASP A 152 -8.16 7.47 -17.32
CA ASP A 152 -8.56 8.87 -17.52
C ASP A 152 -9.19 9.47 -16.25
N LEU A 153 -9.83 8.64 -15.42
CA LEU A 153 -10.40 9.05 -14.14
C LEU A 153 -9.31 9.49 -13.17
N TRP A 154 -8.22 8.75 -13.01
CA TRP A 154 -7.18 9.08 -12.02
C TRP A 154 -6.15 10.07 -12.53
N GLU A 155 -5.92 10.15 -13.85
CA GLU A 155 -4.90 11.02 -14.45
C GLU A 155 -5.00 12.46 -13.90
N GLY A 156 -3.91 12.92 -13.26
CA GLY A 156 -3.81 14.23 -12.62
C GLY A 156 -4.54 14.40 -11.28
N LYS A 157 -5.01 13.32 -10.63
CA LYS A 157 -5.85 13.38 -9.42
C LYS A 157 -5.28 12.55 -8.26
N ASN A 158 -4.35 13.16 -7.52
CA ASN A 158 -3.57 12.47 -6.47
C ASN A 158 -4.42 11.89 -5.34
N TYR A 159 -5.62 12.45 -5.08
CA TYR A 159 -6.53 11.98 -4.03
C TYR A 159 -7.22 10.64 -4.33
N ILE A 160 -7.18 10.15 -5.58
CA ILE A 160 -7.65 8.81 -5.97
C ILE A 160 -6.55 7.93 -6.57
N LEU A 161 -5.32 8.45 -6.68
CA LEU A 161 -4.17 7.75 -7.24
C LEU A 161 -3.96 6.37 -6.59
N ARG A 162 -3.92 6.34 -5.25
CA ARG A 162 -3.67 5.10 -4.49
C ARG A 162 -4.74 4.04 -4.75
N ALA A 163 -6.00 4.43 -4.69
CA ALA A 163 -7.12 3.52 -4.94
C ALA A 163 -7.11 3.03 -6.40
N SER A 164 -6.76 3.89 -7.35
CA SER A 164 -6.67 3.54 -8.78
C SER A 164 -5.53 2.55 -9.04
N TYR A 165 -4.38 2.74 -8.39
CA TYR A 165 -3.29 1.76 -8.39
C TYR A 165 -3.74 0.40 -7.85
N GLU A 166 -4.45 0.36 -6.71
CA GLU A 166 -4.92 -0.90 -6.12
C GLU A 166 -5.97 -1.62 -6.99
N ILE A 167 -6.87 -0.87 -7.63
CA ILE A 167 -7.84 -1.44 -8.57
C ILE A 167 -7.14 -2.01 -9.80
N LEU A 168 -6.21 -1.27 -10.41
CA LEU A 168 -5.48 -1.75 -11.58
C LEU A 168 -4.59 -2.95 -11.26
N MET A 169 -3.89 -2.93 -10.12
CA MET A 169 -3.12 -4.08 -9.64
C MET A 169 -4.01 -5.31 -9.43
N SER A 170 -5.19 -5.12 -8.81
CA SER A 170 -6.15 -6.20 -8.60
C SER A 170 -6.75 -6.75 -9.90
N LEU A 171 -6.91 -5.93 -10.93
CA LEU A 171 -7.34 -6.36 -12.25
C LEU A 171 -6.23 -7.12 -12.97
N PHE A 172 -5.01 -6.57 -12.96
CA PHE A 172 -3.87 -7.15 -13.66
C PHE A 172 -3.50 -8.52 -13.09
N SER A 173 -3.65 -8.74 -11.78
CA SER A 173 -3.48 -10.07 -11.18
C SER A 173 -4.52 -11.11 -11.60
N GLN A 174 -5.58 -10.71 -12.30
CA GLN A 174 -6.61 -11.61 -12.86
C GLN A 174 -6.38 -11.91 -14.35
N LEU A 175 -5.39 -11.28 -15.00
CA LEU A 175 -5.11 -11.42 -16.43
C LEU A 175 -3.90 -12.33 -16.64
N SER A 176 -3.93 -13.12 -17.72
CA SER A 176 -2.72 -13.72 -18.26
C SER A 176 -1.90 -12.67 -19.03
N GLU A 177 -0.61 -12.93 -19.19
CA GLU A 177 0.28 -12.04 -19.90
C GLU A 177 -0.09 -11.93 -21.39
N GLU A 178 -0.47 -13.03 -22.02
CA GLU A 178 -0.94 -13.06 -23.41
C GLU A 178 -2.18 -12.19 -23.58
N LYS A 179 -3.14 -12.31 -22.66
CA LYS A 179 -4.38 -11.53 -22.72
C LYS A 179 -4.10 -10.03 -22.55
N PHE A 180 -3.19 -9.68 -21.63
CA PHE A 180 -2.78 -8.29 -21.46
C PHE A 180 -2.12 -7.74 -22.73
N ILE A 181 -1.18 -8.48 -23.33
CA ILE A 181 -0.48 -8.10 -24.56
C ILE A 181 -1.45 -7.88 -25.72
N GLU A 182 -2.42 -8.79 -25.89
CA GLU A 182 -3.40 -8.73 -26.97
C GLU A 182 -4.36 -7.54 -26.79
N THR A 183 -4.88 -7.35 -25.57
CA THR A 183 -6.06 -6.48 -25.36
C THR A 183 -5.70 -5.11 -24.78
N LEU A 184 -4.84 -5.06 -23.77
CA LEU A 184 -4.60 -3.84 -22.97
C LEU A 184 -3.30 -3.13 -23.30
N TRP A 185 -2.25 -3.87 -23.64
CA TRP A 185 -0.96 -3.28 -23.97
C TRP A 185 -1.05 -2.23 -25.09
N PRO A 186 -1.81 -2.39 -26.19
CA PRO A 186 -1.94 -1.35 -27.21
C PRO A 186 -2.46 -0.01 -26.65
N LEU A 187 -3.33 -0.04 -25.64
CA LEU A 187 -3.88 1.15 -24.98
C LEU A 187 -2.82 1.85 -24.13
N PHE A 188 -2.10 1.07 -23.31
CA PHE A 188 -1.04 1.60 -22.44
C PHE A 188 0.16 2.07 -23.24
N LYS A 189 0.60 1.32 -24.24
CA LYS A 189 1.75 1.62 -25.08
C LYS A 189 1.68 3.04 -25.63
N ASN A 190 0.53 3.44 -26.17
CA ASN A 190 0.33 4.80 -26.71
C ASN A 190 0.40 5.89 -25.63
N LYS A 191 -0.03 5.58 -24.39
CA LYS A 191 0.02 6.50 -23.24
C LYS A 191 1.39 6.52 -22.54
N LEU A 192 2.30 5.59 -22.85
CA LEU A 192 3.59 5.40 -22.16
C LEU A 192 4.82 5.73 -23.04
N THR A 193 4.64 6.39 -24.19
CA THR A 193 5.73 6.76 -25.11
C THR A 193 6.26 8.18 -24.92
N PHE A 194 5.90 8.87 -23.83
CA PHE A 194 6.19 10.29 -23.62
C PHE A 194 7.65 10.59 -23.21
N GLY A 195 8.40 9.56 -22.76
CA GLY A 195 9.81 9.64 -22.39
C GLY A 195 10.11 10.46 -21.14
N TRP A 196 11.39 10.55 -20.78
CA TRP A 196 11.83 11.15 -19.50
C TRP A 196 11.49 12.64 -19.36
N GLU A 197 11.60 13.42 -20.43
CA GLU A 197 11.33 14.87 -20.45
C GLU A 197 9.93 15.24 -19.95
N LYS A 198 8.93 14.44 -20.32
CA LYS A 198 7.53 14.65 -19.95
C LYS A 198 7.09 13.80 -18.75
N SER A 199 8.03 13.06 -18.14
CA SER A 199 7.72 12.13 -17.06
C SER A 199 7.55 12.82 -15.71
N SER A 200 6.71 12.21 -14.89
CA SER A 200 6.47 12.55 -13.49
C SER A 200 6.24 11.27 -12.70
N ALA A 201 6.29 11.36 -11.36
CA ALA A 201 5.94 10.22 -10.52
C ALA A 201 4.55 9.64 -10.83
N ASP A 202 3.57 10.52 -11.03
CA ASP A 202 2.19 10.15 -11.31
C ASP A 202 2.03 9.51 -12.69
N SER A 203 2.78 9.95 -13.71
CA SER A 203 2.61 9.43 -15.09
C SER A 203 3.36 8.12 -15.36
N ILE A 204 4.47 7.86 -14.66
CA ILE A 204 5.37 6.75 -15.00
C ILE A 204 5.07 5.44 -14.25
N TRP A 205 4.42 5.49 -13.08
CA TRP A 205 4.14 4.26 -12.31
C TRP A 205 3.37 3.17 -13.08
N PRO A 206 2.45 3.45 -14.05
CA PRO A 206 1.80 2.40 -14.80
C PRO A 206 2.78 1.60 -15.66
N LEU A 207 3.84 2.23 -16.17
CA LEU A 207 4.91 1.53 -16.91
C LEU A 207 5.60 0.51 -16.01
N PHE A 208 5.94 0.89 -14.78
CA PHE A 208 6.59 -0.01 -13.83
C PHE A 208 5.69 -1.18 -13.46
N LEU A 209 4.40 -0.91 -13.25
CA LEU A 209 3.41 -1.96 -12.99
C LEU A 209 3.31 -2.95 -14.16
N CYS A 210 3.30 -2.45 -15.41
CA CYS A 210 3.31 -3.29 -16.61
C CYS A 210 4.61 -4.10 -16.72
N MET A 211 5.78 -3.49 -16.48
CA MET A 211 7.06 -4.19 -16.50
C MET A 211 7.13 -5.33 -15.47
N ARG A 212 6.52 -5.14 -14.30
CA ARG A 212 6.55 -6.14 -13.22
C ARG A 212 5.61 -7.30 -13.48
N LEU A 213 4.40 -7.01 -13.96
CA LEU A 213 3.34 -8.03 -14.11
C LEU A 213 3.34 -8.68 -15.50
N PHE A 214 3.83 -7.98 -16.52
CA PHE A 214 3.80 -8.39 -17.93
C PHE A 214 5.13 -8.04 -18.64
N PRO A 215 6.26 -8.65 -18.22
CA PRO A 215 7.60 -8.35 -18.77
C PRO A 215 7.71 -8.50 -20.30
N ASP A 216 6.98 -9.43 -20.93
CA ASP A 216 7.00 -9.66 -22.38
C ASP A 216 6.26 -8.55 -23.15
N ALA A 217 5.32 -7.85 -22.50
CA ALA A 217 4.67 -6.68 -23.08
C ALA A 217 5.66 -5.51 -23.21
N VAL A 218 6.43 -5.26 -22.15
CA VAL A 218 7.37 -4.12 -22.06
C VAL A 218 8.77 -4.53 -22.51
N THR A 219 8.90 -4.82 -23.80
CA THR A 219 10.15 -5.29 -24.41
C THR A 219 11.32 -4.30 -24.27
N ALA A 220 12.55 -4.82 -24.25
CA ALA A 220 13.77 -3.99 -24.29
C ALA A 220 13.80 -3.04 -25.50
N LYS A 221 13.26 -3.45 -26.66
CA LYS A 221 13.13 -2.59 -27.84
C LYS A 221 12.21 -1.39 -27.60
N PHE A 222 11.13 -1.58 -26.85
CA PHE A 222 10.23 -0.49 -26.47
C PHE A 222 10.93 0.48 -25.53
N LEU A 223 11.60 -0.03 -24.49
CA LEU A 223 12.35 0.79 -23.54
C LEU A 223 13.47 1.58 -24.21
N LYS A 224 14.31 0.93 -25.01
CA LYS A 224 15.37 1.61 -25.77
C LYS A 224 14.86 2.73 -26.67
N LYS A 225 13.70 2.52 -27.31
CA LYS A 225 13.10 3.50 -28.23
C LYS A 225 12.52 4.72 -27.52
N HIS A 226 11.92 4.55 -26.35
CA HIS A 226 11.11 5.59 -25.70
C HIS A 226 11.67 6.11 -24.37
N TRP A 227 12.60 5.37 -23.77
CA TRP A 227 13.14 5.56 -22.42
C TRP A 227 14.68 5.45 -22.37
N ASN A 228 15.33 5.60 -23.53
CA ASN A 228 16.77 5.48 -23.78
C ASN A 228 17.32 4.04 -23.63
N GLU A 229 17.04 3.36 -22.52
CA GLU A 229 17.49 1.99 -22.23
C GLU A 229 16.54 1.34 -21.18
N ASP A 230 16.91 0.19 -20.60
CA ASP A 230 16.26 -0.33 -19.38
C ASP A 230 16.05 0.80 -18.37
N ILE A 231 14.85 0.86 -17.76
CA ILE A 231 14.46 1.95 -16.86
C ILE A 231 15.44 2.09 -15.68
N PHE A 232 16.05 1.00 -15.23
CA PHE A 232 17.02 0.98 -14.14
C PHE A 232 18.49 0.98 -14.63
N HIS A 233 18.75 1.28 -15.90
CA HIS A 233 20.10 1.59 -16.36
C HIS A 233 20.60 2.88 -15.68
N TYR A 234 21.90 2.95 -15.37
CA TYR A 234 22.46 4.06 -14.57
C TYR A 234 22.25 5.43 -15.22
N GLU A 235 22.20 5.50 -16.56
CA GLU A 235 21.91 6.74 -17.31
C GLU A 235 20.53 7.32 -17.00
N ASN A 236 19.59 6.48 -16.55
CA ASN A 236 18.24 6.89 -16.21
C ASN A 236 18.09 7.29 -14.73
N PHE A 237 19.12 7.14 -13.90
CA PHE A 237 19.02 7.35 -12.45
C PHE A 237 18.68 8.79 -12.07
N ASP A 238 19.18 9.80 -12.77
CA ASP A 238 18.86 11.19 -12.43
C ASP A 238 17.38 11.53 -12.70
N HIS A 239 16.80 10.95 -13.75
CA HIS A 239 15.37 11.05 -14.00
C HIS A 239 14.54 10.35 -12.91
N LEU A 240 14.95 9.15 -12.50
CA LEU A 240 14.30 8.41 -11.42
C LEU A 240 14.41 9.12 -10.07
N LYS A 241 15.58 9.67 -9.75
CA LYS A 241 15.79 10.50 -8.56
C LYS A 241 14.84 11.69 -8.56
N LYS A 242 14.72 12.41 -9.68
CA LYS A 242 13.78 13.54 -9.83
C LYS A 242 12.33 13.10 -9.57
N SER A 243 11.91 11.98 -10.15
CA SER A 243 10.55 11.42 -9.96
C SER A 243 10.30 11.02 -8.50
N LEU A 244 11.23 10.31 -7.85
CA LEU A 244 11.12 9.97 -6.41
C LEU A 244 11.02 11.20 -5.51
N ARG A 245 11.68 12.31 -5.84
CA ARG A 245 11.58 13.55 -5.05
C ARG A 245 10.18 14.16 -5.08
N GLN A 246 9.38 13.90 -6.12
CA GLN A 246 8.01 14.42 -6.29
C GLN A 246 6.98 13.66 -5.42
N THR A 247 7.30 12.46 -4.96
CA THR A 247 6.36 11.59 -4.23
C THR A 247 6.09 12.03 -2.79
N THR A 248 6.81 13.05 -2.31
CA THR A 248 6.59 13.64 -0.98
C THR A 248 5.18 14.18 -0.80
N SER A 249 4.49 14.51 -1.91
CA SER A 249 3.10 14.96 -1.93
C SER A 249 2.06 13.92 -1.48
N CYS A 250 2.42 12.62 -1.48
CA CYS A 250 1.52 11.53 -1.05
C CYS A 250 1.69 11.15 0.43
N LEU A 251 2.71 11.68 1.11
CA LEU A 251 2.99 11.34 2.50
C LEU A 251 1.79 11.65 3.42
N PRO A 252 1.52 10.81 4.44
CA PRO A 252 2.35 9.68 4.90
C PRO A 252 2.19 8.39 4.08
N THR A 253 1.32 8.36 3.07
CA THR A 253 1.12 7.17 2.25
C THR A 253 2.19 7.07 1.16
N LEU A 254 2.72 5.86 0.95
CA LEU A 254 3.72 5.64 -0.08
C LEU A 254 3.09 5.72 -1.49
N HIS A 255 3.68 6.56 -2.35
CA HIS A 255 3.26 6.70 -3.75
C HIS A 255 3.45 5.38 -4.53
N PRO A 256 2.55 5.03 -5.47
CA PRO A 256 2.65 3.82 -6.30
C PRO A 256 4.04 3.58 -6.92
N LEU A 257 4.63 4.60 -7.55
CA LEU A 257 6.01 4.54 -8.07
C LEU A 257 7.03 4.02 -7.05
N CYS A 258 7.00 4.49 -5.80
CA CYS A 258 7.94 4.02 -4.78
C CYS A 258 7.71 2.54 -4.49
N ALA A 259 6.45 2.10 -4.37
CA ALA A 259 6.12 0.69 -4.16
C ALA A 259 6.66 -0.17 -5.33
N GLU A 260 6.49 0.27 -6.57
CA GLU A 260 7.01 -0.47 -7.72
C GLU A 260 8.55 -0.51 -7.76
N ILE A 261 9.25 0.60 -7.49
CA ILE A 261 10.71 0.63 -7.37
C ILE A 261 11.19 -0.38 -6.32
N LEU A 262 10.51 -0.47 -5.16
CA LEU A 262 10.85 -1.45 -4.13
C LEU A 262 10.77 -2.88 -4.63
N HIS A 263 9.71 -3.24 -5.38
CA HIS A 263 9.59 -4.57 -5.96
C HIS A 263 10.79 -4.90 -6.85
N PHE A 264 11.22 -3.96 -7.70
CA PHE A 264 12.39 -4.17 -8.56
C PHE A 264 13.70 -4.25 -7.76
N CYS A 265 13.90 -3.40 -6.75
CA CYS A 265 15.07 -3.51 -5.86
C CYS A 265 15.15 -4.87 -5.14
N MET A 266 14.00 -5.48 -4.83
CA MET A 266 13.96 -6.79 -4.16
C MET A 266 14.09 -7.98 -5.13
N ALA A 267 13.66 -7.82 -6.38
CA ALA A 267 13.63 -8.88 -7.37
C ALA A 267 14.92 -8.98 -8.20
N ARG A 268 15.59 -7.86 -8.48
CA ARG A 268 16.74 -7.81 -9.40
C ARG A 268 18.07 -8.14 -8.71
N LYS A 269 19.04 -8.60 -9.50
CA LYS A 269 20.41 -8.92 -9.02
C LYS A 269 21.19 -7.66 -8.60
N ASP A 270 21.02 -6.58 -9.36
CA ASP A 270 21.56 -5.23 -9.14
C ASP A 270 20.69 -4.38 -8.20
N GLY A 271 19.70 -4.98 -7.54
CA GLY A 271 18.72 -4.25 -6.71
C GLY A 271 19.34 -3.46 -5.55
N LYS A 272 20.50 -3.89 -5.04
CA LYS A 272 21.28 -3.12 -4.05
C LYS A 272 21.83 -1.83 -4.65
N ASP A 273 22.35 -1.88 -5.87
CA ASP A 273 22.95 -0.71 -6.53
C ASP A 273 21.87 0.30 -6.92
N ILE A 274 20.70 -0.20 -7.36
CA ILE A 274 19.50 0.61 -7.59
C ILE A 274 19.05 1.29 -6.28
N TRP A 275 18.99 0.56 -5.16
CA TRP A 275 18.65 1.14 -3.86
C TRP A 275 19.63 2.23 -3.46
N ASN A 276 20.93 1.95 -3.55
CA ASN A 276 21.97 2.91 -3.20
C ASN A 276 21.80 4.20 -4.01
N ALA A 277 21.69 4.09 -5.34
CA ALA A 277 21.57 5.25 -6.20
C ALA A 277 20.26 6.04 -5.99
N LEU A 278 19.12 5.36 -5.86
CA LEU A 278 17.81 6.01 -5.89
C LEU A 278 17.29 6.42 -4.51
N VAL A 279 17.73 5.76 -3.45
CA VAL A 279 17.28 5.98 -2.07
C VAL A 279 18.40 6.57 -1.22
N ASP A 280 19.54 5.89 -1.10
CA ASP A 280 20.62 6.34 -0.23
C ASP A 280 21.25 7.65 -0.73
N ASP A 281 21.66 7.69 -2.00
CA ASP A 281 22.33 8.83 -2.66
C ASP A 281 21.33 9.88 -3.18
N ASN A 282 20.12 9.91 -2.61
CA ASN A 282 19.04 10.77 -3.08
C ASN A 282 18.08 11.21 -1.96
N LEU A 283 17.45 10.27 -1.28
CA LEU A 283 16.46 10.56 -0.25
C LEU A 283 17.11 10.78 1.13
N PHE A 284 18.26 10.17 1.39
CA PHE A 284 19.00 10.32 2.66
C PHE A 284 20.18 11.31 2.61
N GLU A 285 20.30 12.08 1.53
CA GLU A 285 21.26 13.19 1.43
C GLU A 285 20.91 14.33 2.42
N ILE A 286 21.95 15.05 2.87
CA ILE A 286 21.91 15.95 4.03
C ILE A 286 20.90 17.11 3.88
N ASP A 287 20.68 17.58 2.65
CA ASP A 287 19.78 18.69 2.31
C ASP A 287 18.33 18.26 2.05
N GLN A 288 18.02 16.95 2.16
CA GLN A 288 16.74 16.37 1.75
C GLN A 288 15.82 15.94 2.89
N THR A 289 15.77 16.68 3.99
CA THR A 289 15.03 16.32 5.22
C THR A 289 13.56 15.92 4.99
N ARG A 290 12.81 16.59 4.10
CA ARG A 290 11.41 16.16 3.80
C ARG A 290 11.35 14.88 2.96
N LYS A 291 12.35 14.64 2.12
CA LYS A 291 12.38 13.50 1.18
C LYS A 291 12.86 12.21 1.87
N ALA A 292 13.68 12.35 2.91
CA ALA A 292 14.06 11.23 3.77
C ALA A 292 12.84 10.54 4.43
N TYR A 293 11.69 11.23 4.58
CA TYR A 293 10.46 10.59 5.05
C TYR A 293 10.01 9.50 4.08
N VAL A 294 10.06 9.76 2.76
CA VAL A 294 9.78 8.76 1.73
C VAL A 294 10.71 7.55 1.91
N GLY A 295 12.00 7.80 2.14
CA GLY A 295 12.97 6.74 2.42
C GLY A 295 12.62 5.92 3.66
N PHE A 296 12.16 6.56 4.75
CA PHE A 296 11.70 5.85 5.96
C PHE A 296 10.47 4.97 5.68
N GLU A 297 9.49 5.46 4.94
CA GLU A 297 8.32 4.65 4.54
C GLU A 297 8.70 3.52 3.59
N MET A 298 9.68 3.74 2.70
CA MET A 298 10.23 2.70 1.84
C MET A 298 10.93 1.60 2.65
N VAL A 299 11.74 1.95 3.65
CA VAL A 299 12.35 0.99 4.58
C VAL A 299 11.27 0.21 5.34
N LYS A 300 10.25 0.88 5.91
CA LYS A 300 9.13 0.20 6.59
C LYS A 300 8.48 -0.83 5.67
N LYS A 301 8.17 -0.43 4.43
CA LYS A 301 7.51 -1.28 3.44
C LYS A 301 8.33 -2.52 3.11
N VAL A 302 9.64 -2.39 2.87
CA VAL A 302 10.53 -3.54 2.62
C VAL A 302 10.55 -4.47 3.83
N LEU A 303 10.71 -3.94 5.04
CA LEU A 303 10.77 -4.76 6.26
C LEU A 303 9.45 -5.50 6.58
N GLN A 304 8.32 -5.00 6.09
CA GLN A 304 7.02 -5.69 6.18
C GLN A 304 6.89 -6.85 5.19
N GLU A 305 7.62 -6.81 4.07
CA GLU A 305 7.41 -7.70 2.92
C GLU A 305 8.49 -8.78 2.78
N THR A 306 9.61 -8.67 3.50
CA THR A 306 10.73 -9.61 3.36
C THR A 306 11.35 -10.01 4.69
N GLN A 307 11.75 -11.27 4.77
CA GLN A 307 12.61 -11.82 5.82
C GLN A 307 14.02 -12.14 5.28
N LYS A 308 14.32 -11.75 4.02
CA LYS A 308 15.63 -12.01 3.39
C LYS A 308 16.69 -11.11 4.03
N LYS A 309 17.59 -11.70 4.82
CA LYS A 309 18.70 -11.02 5.53
C LYS A 309 19.52 -10.09 4.64
N LYS A 310 19.86 -10.54 3.41
CA LYS A 310 20.62 -9.73 2.44
C LYS A 310 19.87 -8.44 2.08
N THR A 311 18.56 -8.52 1.87
CA THR A 311 17.71 -7.38 1.55
C THR A 311 17.59 -6.42 2.72
N ILE A 312 17.29 -6.95 3.91
CA ILE A 312 17.18 -6.18 5.15
C ILE A 312 18.49 -5.41 5.42
N LYS A 313 19.65 -6.06 5.27
CA LYS A 313 20.96 -5.42 5.47
C LYS A 313 21.23 -4.25 4.53
N PHE A 314 20.82 -4.32 3.27
CA PHE A 314 21.11 -3.22 2.34
C PHE A 314 20.15 -2.04 2.50
N VAL A 315 18.88 -2.27 2.86
CA VAL A 315 17.93 -1.15 3.10
C VAL A 315 18.19 -0.44 4.42
N LEU A 316 18.74 -1.15 5.41
CA LEU A 316 19.28 -0.60 6.65
C LEU A 316 20.73 -0.15 6.45
N SER A 317 20.96 0.65 5.41
CA SER A 317 22.27 1.14 4.99
C SER A 317 22.91 2.09 6.03
N PRO A 318 24.22 2.34 5.96
CA PRO A 318 24.86 3.35 6.78
C PRO A 318 24.24 4.75 6.60
N LYS A 319 23.90 5.16 5.36
CA LYS A 319 23.25 6.46 5.10
C LYS A 319 21.88 6.54 5.75
N PHE A 320 21.08 5.48 5.66
CA PHE A 320 19.82 5.38 6.38
C PHE A 320 20.05 5.52 7.90
N CYS A 321 20.97 4.73 8.47
CA CYS A 321 21.26 4.74 9.90
C CYS A 321 21.64 6.15 10.38
N THR A 322 22.54 6.84 9.68
CA THR A 322 22.94 8.22 10.02
C THR A 322 21.77 9.19 9.98
N MET A 323 20.95 9.17 8.93
CA MET A 323 19.79 10.06 8.81
C MET A 323 18.73 9.75 9.88
N PHE A 324 18.48 8.45 10.13
CA PHE A 324 17.55 7.96 11.13
C PHE A 324 17.94 8.37 12.54
N THR A 325 19.19 8.13 12.94
CA THR A 325 19.66 8.40 14.30
C THR A 325 19.74 9.91 14.57
N LYS A 326 20.24 10.69 13.60
CA LYS A 326 20.21 12.17 13.65
C LYS A 326 18.80 12.70 13.87
N SER A 327 17.83 12.15 13.12
CA SER A 327 16.41 12.53 13.22
C SER A 327 15.77 12.10 14.54
N LEU A 328 16.15 10.92 15.05
CA LEU A 328 15.58 10.32 16.25
C LEU A 328 16.02 11.06 17.53
N LEU A 329 17.29 11.46 17.61
CA LEU A 329 17.87 12.05 18.82
C LEU A 329 17.57 13.54 18.96
N SER A 330 17.46 14.27 17.85
CA SER A 330 17.14 15.69 17.87
C SER A 330 15.63 15.92 17.90
N ARG A 331 15.08 16.25 19.07
CA ARG A 331 13.65 16.56 19.24
C ARG A 331 13.15 17.74 18.39
N LYS A 332 14.05 18.65 18.01
CA LYS A 332 13.75 19.80 17.15
C LYS A 332 13.82 19.45 15.66
N HIS A 333 14.30 18.26 15.30
CA HIS A 333 14.43 17.85 13.91
C HIS A 333 13.03 17.66 13.28
N PRO A 334 12.77 18.17 12.06
CA PRO A 334 11.45 18.06 11.41
C PRO A 334 10.95 16.62 11.25
N MET A 335 11.87 15.67 11.11
CA MET A 335 11.54 14.25 10.96
C MET A 335 11.45 13.47 12.27
N ASN A 336 11.65 14.11 13.43
CA ASN A 336 11.66 13.41 14.70
C ASN A 336 10.40 12.54 14.93
N PRO A 337 9.17 13.01 14.64
CA PRO A 337 7.98 12.17 14.78
C PRO A 337 8.02 10.91 13.91
N ALA A 338 8.50 11.02 12.67
CA ALA A 338 8.62 9.89 11.75
C ALA A 338 9.69 8.90 12.21
N ALA A 339 10.83 9.40 12.71
CA ALA A 339 11.92 8.58 13.26
C ALA A 339 11.47 7.85 14.55
N VAL A 340 10.74 8.52 15.45
CA VAL A 340 10.20 7.87 16.66
C VAL A 340 9.21 6.76 16.29
N GLN A 341 8.32 7.00 15.32
CA GLN A 341 7.42 5.95 14.82
C GLN A 341 8.19 4.78 14.19
N LEU A 342 9.26 5.07 13.42
CA LEU A 342 10.10 4.05 12.83
C LEU A 342 10.87 3.24 13.88
N ALA A 343 11.38 3.88 14.95
CA ALA A 343 12.01 3.19 16.07
C ALA A 343 11.05 2.19 16.76
N GLY A 344 9.83 2.62 17.04
CA GLY A 344 8.78 1.74 17.58
C GLY A 344 8.42 0.60 16.62
N PHE A 345 8.36 0.87 15.32
CA PHE A 345 8.15 -0.16 14.30
C PHE A 345 9.29 -1.19 14.25
N LEU A 346 10.56 -0.76 14.26
CA LEU A 346 11.72 -1.63 14.32
C LEU A 346 11.71 -2.50 15.60
N SER A 347 11.35 -1.91 16.74
CA SER A 347 11.18 -2.64 18.01
C SER A 347 10.12 -3.74 17.89
N ASN A 348 8.99 -3.45 17.25
CA ASN A 348 7.94 -4.45 17.03
C ASN A 348 8.36 -5.59 16.09
N ILE A 349 9.18 -5.32 15.07
CA ILE A 349 9.74 -6.39 14.23
C ILE A 349 10.59 -7.33 15.07
N VAL A 350 11.48 -6.80 15.94
CA VAL A 350 12.32 -7.64 16.81
C VAL A 350 11.47 -8.52 17.72
N LYS A 351 10.42 -7.95 18.33
CA LYS A 351 9.49 -8.69 19.20
C LYS A 351 8.78 -9.84 18.49
N GLN A 352 8.46 -9.67 17.20
CA GLN A 352 7.74 -10.68 16.42
C GLN A 352 8.68 -11.66 15.70
N SER A 353 9.95 -11.27 15.48
CA SER A 353 10.93 -12.08 14.79
C SER A 353 11.40 -13.25 15.65
N LYS A 354 11.45 -14.43 15.02
CA LYS A 354 12.10 -15.63 15.57
C LYS A 354 13.52 -15.82 15.05
N ASP A 355 13.97 -14.97 14.12
CA ASP A 355 15.29 -15.07 13.50
C ASP A 355 16.30 -14.18 14.23
N PRO A 356 17.29 -14.76 14.94
CA PRO A 356 18.25 -14.01 15.74
C PRO A 356 19.12 -13.07 14.89
N ASP A 357 19.39 -13.41 13.62
CA ASP A 357 20.20 -12.55 12.76
C ASP A 357 19.42 -11.28 12.38
N ILE A 358 18.11 -11.39 12.14
CA ILE A 358 17.27 -10.22 11.84
C ILE A 358 17.21 -9.31 13.06
N GLN A 359 17.06 -9.87 14.26
CA GLN A 359 17.09 -9.10 15.50
C GLN A 359 18.43 -8.35 15.66
N MET A 360 19.54 -9.02 15.37
CA MET A 360 20.87 -8.39 15.41
C MET A 360 21.08 -7.34 14.33
N ILE A 361 20.58 -7.54 13.11
CA ILE A 361 20.65 -6.53 12.05
C ILE A 361 19.90 -5.27 12.48
N ILE A 362 18.70 -5.41 13.04
CA ILE A 362 17.89 -4.27 13.50
C ILE A 362 18.55 -3.58 14.69
N LEU A 363 19.06 -4.32 15.68
CA LEU A 363 19.76 -3.73 16.81
C LEU A 363 20.98 -2.92 16.35
N LYS A 364 21.75 -3.41 15.37
CA LYS A 364 22.91 -2.71 14.82
C LYS A 364 22.60 -1.35 14.21
N VAL A 365 21.38 -1.11 13.72
CA VAL A 365 20.94 0.23 13.25
C VAL A 365 21.16 1.30 14.31
N PHE A 366 20.89 0.96 15.58
CA PHE A 366 21.04 1.87 16.70
C PHE A 366 22.50 1.95 17.17
N LEU A 367 23.24 0.83 17.12
CA LEU A 367 24.61 0.74 17.64
C LEU A 367 25.67 1.28 16.67
N GLN A 368 25.37 1.33 15.37
CA GLN A 368 26.25 1.87 14.32
C GLN A 368 26.05 3.38 14.12
N SER A 369 25.25 4.03 14.98
CA SER A 369 25.08 5.48 14.95
C SER A 369 26.38 6.20 15.33
N SER A 370 26.61 7.39 14.78
CA SER A 370 27.66 8.30 15.24
C SER A 370 27.35 8.97 16.58
N ALA A 371 26.20 8.67 17.19
CA ALA A 371 25.79 9.26 18.45
C ALA A 371 26.39 8.52 19.65
N PRO A 372 26.51 9.19 20.82
CA PRO A 372 27.00 8.54 22.04
C PRO A 372 26.18 7.30 22.38
N PHE A 373 26.89 6.20 22.63
CA PHE A 373 26.31 4.88 22.85
C PHE A 373 25.32 4.86 24.04
N ASP A 374 25.63 5.58 25.13
CA ASP A 374 24.73 5.73 26.29
C ASP A 374 23.37 6.33 25.91
N GLN A 375 23.39 7.39 25.10
CA GLN A 375 22.17 8.06 24.66
C GLN A 375 21.26 7.11 23.85
N MET A 376 21.87 6.25 23.02
CA MET A 376 21.14 5.28 22.22
C MET A 376 20.53 4.16 23.06
N ILE A 377 21.27 3.60 24.02
CA ILE A 377 20.77 2.50 24.86
C ILE A 377 19.61 2.92 25.77
N ARG A 378 19.61 4.17 26.24
CA ARG A 378 18.52 4.73 27.06
C ARG A 378 17.21 4.93 26.31
N LEU A 379 17.20 4.80 24.98
CA LEU A 379 15.97 4.87 24.21
C LEU A 379 15.09 3.67 24.55
N LYS A 380 13.84 3.94 24.93
CA LYS A 380 12.83 2.91 25.27
C LYS A 380 12.73 1.81 24.22
N ASP A 381 12.83 2.16 22.94
CA ASP A 381 12.68 1.24 21.82
C ASP A 381 13.90 0.30 21.71
N VAL A 382 15.10 0.80 22.03
CA VAL A 382 16.34 0.00 22.09
C VAL A 382 16.33 -0.93 23.30
N SER A 383 15.91 -0.43 24.47
CA SER A 383 15.74 -1.29 25.66
C SER A 383 14.73 -2.41 25.38
N ALA A 384 13.61 -2.10 24.72
CA ALA A 384 12.61 -3.08 24.32
C ALA A 384 13.15 -4.08 23.29
N ILE A 385 14.00 -3.66 22.34
CA ILE A 385 14.68 -4.57 21.41
C ILE A 385 15.55 -5.56 22.18
N ILE A 386 16.41 -5.05 23.07
CA ILE A 386 17.36 -5.87 23.84
C ILE A 386 16.63 -6.91 24.69
N GLN A 387 15.54 -6.53 25.37
CA GLN A 387 14.74 -7.44 26.20
C GLN A 387 14.03 -8.56 25.44
N ASN A 388 13.84 -8.41 24.12
CA ASN A 388 13.12 -9.38 23.29
C ASN A 388 14.06 -10.17 22.36
N LEU A 389 15.38 -10.09 22.58
CA LEU A 389 16.34 -10.88 21.83
C LEU A 389 16.18 -12.38 22.13
N GLN A 390 16.26 -13.19 21.09
CA GLN A 390 16.33 -14.65 21.18
C GLN A 390 17.70 -15.10 21.71
N PRO A 391 17.84 -16.32 22.26
CA PRO A 391 19.09 -16.79 22.88
C PRO A 391 20.35 -16.56 22.04
N ASP A 392 20.31 -16.91 20.75
CA ASP A 392 21.46 -16.76 19.89
C ASP A 392 21.73 -15.29 19.50
N ALA A 393 20.70 -14.45 19.47
CA ALA A 393 20.87 -13.01 19.31
C ALA A 393 21.48 -12.38 20.57
N VAL A 394 21.12 -12.84 21.77
CA VAL A 394 21.75 -12.40 23.03
C VAL A 394 23.24 -12.75 23.02
N LYS A 395 23.60 -13.99 22.63
CA LYS A 395 25.01 -14.40 22.49
C LYS A 395 25.74 -13.53 21.47
N ALA A 396 25.17 -13.31 20.29
CA ALA A 396 25.75 -12.47 19.25
C ALA A 396 25.90 -11.00 19.69
N TYR A 397 24.96 -10.49 20.49
CA TYR A 397 25.03 -9.15 21.05
C TYR A 397 26.13 -9.06 22.12
N TRP A 398 26.24 -10.06 22.99
CA TRP A 398 27.31 -10.14 23.98
C TRP A 398 28.69 -10.14 23.32
N GLU A 399 28.89 -10.95 22.27
CA GLU A 399 30.16 -10.95 21.51
C GLU A 399 30.44 -9.58 20.89
N LEU A 400 29.42 -8.91 20.33
CA LEU A 400 29.57 -7.56 19.80
C LEU A 400 29.98 -6.55 20.89
N LEU A 401 29.34 -6.59 22.06
CA LEU A 401 29.70 -5.70 23.19
C LEU A 401 31.11 -5.99 23.69
N LYS A 402 31.53 -7.26 23.73
CA LYS A 402 32.88 -7.66 24.08
C LYS A 402 33.90 -7.05 23.12
N THR A 403 33.62 -7.05 21.80
CA THR A 403 34.51 -6.37 20.85
C THR A 403 34.64 -4.87 21.14
N PHE A 404 33.57 -4.19 21.53
CA PHE A 404 33.60 -2.78 21.88
C PHE A 404 34.31 -2.49 23.22
N ALA A 405 34.19 -3.39 24.19
CA ALA A 405 34.86 -3.29 25.49
C ALA A 405 36.38 -3.56 25.40
N LEU A 406 36.84 -4.28 24.37
CA LEU A 406 38.24 -4.64 24.16
C LEU A 406 38.99 -3.69 23.21
N ILE A 407 38.36 -2.63 22.71
CA ILE A 407 39.02 -1.61 21.88
C ILE A 407 40.09 -0.91 22.75
N LYS A 408 41.36 -1.05 22.38
CA LYS A 408 42.47 -0.24 22.91
C LYS A 408 42.53 1.06 22.10
N SER A 409 42.58 2.22 22.75
CA SER A 409 42.78 3.49 22.07
C SER A 409 44.21 3.55 21.52
N GLU A 410 44.34 3.58 20.18
CA GLU A 410 45.59 3.89 19.48
C GLU A 410 45.32 4.99 18.44
N SER A 411 44.71 6.12 18.84
CA SER A 411 44.67 7.39 18.07
C SER A 411 43.97 8.53 18.83
N ASP A 412 44.36 9.77 18.47
CA ASP A 412 43.87 11.14 18.78
C ASP A 412 42.84 11.38 19.92
N GLU A 413 43.07 12.44 20.71
CA GLU A 413 42.36 12.78 21.96
C GLU A 413 40.81 12.82 21.86
N GLU A 414 40.22 13.25 20.73
CA GLU A 414 38.75 13.26 20.54
C GLU A 414 38.17 11.88 20.23
N GLU A 415 38.88 11.04 19.47
CA GLU A 415 38.49 9.64 19.22
C GLU A 415 38.63 8.81 20.49
N GLU A 416 39.62 9.13 21.32
CA GLU A 416 39.90 8.45 22.58
C GLU A 416 38.77 8.62 23.62
N ILE A 417 38.18 9.81 23.75
CA ILE A 417 37.04 10.07 24.66
C ILE A 417 35.79 9.30 24.21
N GLY A 418 35.50 9.29 22.90
CA GLY A 418 34.38 8.54 22.33
C GLY A 418 34.54 7.03 22.50
N ALA A 419 35.75 6.51 22.29
CA ALA A 419 36.11 5.10 22.47
C ALA A 419 35.98 4.67 23.94
N HIS A 420 36.48 5.47 24.89
CA HIS A 420 36.36 5.20 26.32
C HIS A 420 34.90 5.17 26.79
N SER A 421 34.08 6.11 26.34
CA SER A 421 32.64 6.14 26.65
C SER A 421 31.94 4.88 26.14
N LYS A 422 32.24 4.48 24.89
CA LYS A 422 31.66 3.27 24.28
C LYS A 422 32.10 1.99 24.98
N CYS A 423 33.37 1.90 25.39
CA CYS A 423 33.90 0.79 26.18
C CYS A 423 33.18 0.66 27.53
N PHE A 424 33.15 1.74 28.32
CA PHE A 424 32.50 1.76 29.63
C PHE A 424 31.03 1.35 29.56
N GLN A 425 30.27 1.91 28.60
CA GLN A 425 28.86 1.58 28.44
C GLN A 425 28.65 0.16 27.92
N SER A 426 29.58 -0.38 27.13
CA SER A 426 29.52 -1.79 26.71
C SER A 426 29.69 -2.73 27.91
N VAL A 427 30.57 -2.41 28.85
CA VAL A 427 30.72 -3.18 30.11
C VAL A 427 29.45 -3.13 30.96
N LEU A 428 28.86 -1.94 31.15
CA LEU A 428 27.59 -1.81 31.87
C LEU A 428 26.48 -2.64 31.21
N GLN A 429 26.42 -2.59 29.89
CA GLN A 429 25.41 -3.33 29.14
C GLN A 429 25.63 -4.85 29.23
N ILE A 430 26.88 -5.34 29.20
CA ILE A 430 27.20 -6.74 29.47
C ILE A 430 26.69 -7.14 30.85
N GLY A 431 26.91 -6.31 31.88
CA GLY A 431 26.36 -6.54 33.23
C GLY A 431 24.84 -6.65 33.23
N SER A 432 24.14 -5.82 32.46
CA SER A 432 22.68 -5.90 32.34
C SER A 432 22.19 -7.17 31.63
N LEU A 433 22.95 -7.69 30.66
CA LEU A 433 22.61 -8.91 29.92
C LEU A 433 22.67 -10.17 30.79
N VAL A 434 23.43 -10.15 31.89
CA VAL A 434 23.44 -11.26 32.86
C VAL A 434 22.04 -11.50 33.44
N ASN A 435 21.24 -10.44 33.58
CA ASN A 435 19.86 -10.52 34.06
C ASN A 435 18.84 -10.74 32.93
N HIS A 436 19.28 -10.96 31.69
CA HIS A 436 18.38 -11.20 30.58
C HIS A 436 17.61 -12.52 30.80
N PRO A 437 16.29 -12.58 30.55
CA PRO A 437 15.49 -13.79 30.82
C PRO A 437 16.10 -15.06 30.22
N THR A 438 16.64 -14.96 29.01
CA THR A 438 17.28 -16.08 28.33
C THR A 438 18.56 -16.59 29.00
N VAL A 439 19.30 -15.72 29.69
CA VAL A 439 20.53 -16.10 30.42
C VAL A 439 20.16 -16.66 31.80
N VAL A 440 19.15 -16.07 32.46
CA VAL A 440 18.69 -16.48 33.79
C VAL A 440 17.95 -17.82 33.77
N PHE A 441 17.10 -18.05 32.78
CA PHE A 441 16.20 -19.22 32.75
C PHE A 441 16.72 -20.40 31.92
N GLY A 442 17.92 -20.30 31.33
CA GLY A 442 18.63 -21.41 30.66
C GLY A 442 17.73 -22.23 29.73
N HIS A 443 17.42 -21.70 28.55
CA HIS A 443 16.75 -22.46 27.48
C HIS A 443 17.72 -22.84 26.37
#